data_AF-A0A7W1FW73-F1
#
_entry.id   AF-A0A7W1FW73-F1
#
_cell.length_a   1.000
_cell.length_b   1.000
_cell.length_c   1.000
_cell.angle_alpha   90.00
_cell.angle_beta   90.00
_cell.angle_gamma   90.00
#
_symmetry.space_group_name_H-M   'P 1'
#
loop_
_entity.id
_entity.type
_entity.pdbx_description
1 polymer ?
#
loop_
_entity_poly.entity_id
_entity_poly.type
_entity_poly.pdbx_seq_one_letter_code
_entity_poly.pdbx_strand_id
1 'polypeptide(L)'
;MKHFFTLLSLVVIITTANATIRKVTCQNTPAHFLPLTINAMCGDTVRWTWVAGVHVVGPISTTDIPSGAAMWNGQIDVSHHTFDYVVTIAGTYHYDCHPATPHGENATIVVSSTTDVQQYNVLNNLSFYPNPSNGKFQFFIDPSQVTQNCKVEIYNLQGKIIYQSKITNVKSDIDLSQQESGVYLVKFYREQAILTKKIVIE
;
A
#
# COMPACT_ATOMS: atom_id res chain seq x y z
N MET A 1 40.21 -3.94 -27.02
CA MET A 1 39.36 -4.60 -26.01
C MET A 1 37.99 -3.93 -26.06
N LYS A 2 36.93 -4.68 -26.41
CA LYS A 2 35.58 -4.14 -26.59
C LYS A 2 34.93 -3.99 -25.22
N HIS A 3 34.64 -2.75 -24.79
CA HIS A 3 33.97 -2.49 -23.52
C HIS A 3 32.46 -2.76 -23.67
N PHE A 4 31.98 -3.75 -22.94
CA PHE A 4 30.58 -4.12 -22.85
C PHE A 4 29.94 -3.29 -21.72
N PHE A 5 29.15 -2.27 -22.07
CA PHE A 5 28.39 -1.47 -21.11
C PHE A 5 27.06 -2.17 -20.84
N THR A 6 26.91 -2.77 -19.67
CA THR A 6 25.63 -3.34 -19.22
C THR A 6 24.74 -2.21 -18.73
N LEU A 7 23.70 -1.87 -19.49
CA LEU A 7 22.70 -0.87 -19.13
C LEU A 7 21.83 -1.44 -17.99
N LEU A 8 21.95 -0.92 -16.76
CA LEU A 8 21.07 -1.28 -15.66
C LEU A 8 19.71 -0.60 -15.89
N SER A 9 18.74 -1.34 -16.41
CA SER A 9 17.38 -0.85 -16.63
C SER A 9 16.69 -0.61 -15.28
N LEU A 10 16.40 0.66 -14.97
CA LEU A 10 15.51 1.03 -13.88
C LEU A 10 14.08 0.61 -14.27
N VAL A 11 13.61 -0.53 -13.74
CA VAL A 11 12.22 -0.93 -13.87
C VAL A 11 11.40 -0.04 -12.93
N VAL A 12 10.85 1.05 -13.47
CA VAL A 12 9.79 1.79 -12.81
C VAL A 12 8.52 0.96 -12.96
N ILE A 13 8.11 0.28 -11.89
CA ILE A 13 6.79 -0.36 -11.83
C ILE A 13 5.78 0.77 -11.70
N ILE A 14 5.29 1.27 -12.84
CA ILE A 14 4.14 2.17 -12.87
C ILE A 14 2.93 1.29 -12.57
N THR A 15 2.46 1.29 -11.32
CA THR A 15 1.16 0.71 -10.98
C THR A 15 0.10 1.63 -11.58
N THR A 16 -0.48 1.24 -12.71
CA THR A 16 -1.68 1.92 -13.22
C THR A 16 -2.83 1.65 -12.24
N ALA A 17 -3.24 2.65 -11.47
CA ALA A 17 -4.49 2.62 -10.74
C ALA A 17 -5.65 2.73 -11.74
N ASN A 18 -5.97 1.63 -12.41
CA ASN A 18 -7.16 1.56 -13.24
C ASN A 18 -8.33 1.19 -12.34
N ALA A 19 -9.24 2.15 -12.13
CA ALA A 19 -10.54 1.89 -11.52
C ALA A 19 -11.24 0.77 -12.30
N THR A 20 -11.49 -0.36 -11.64
CA THR A 20 -12.10 -1.54 -12.24
C THR A 20 -13.56 -1.64 -11.80
N ILE A 21 -14.42 -2.13 -12.70
CA ILE A 21 -15.82 -2.44 -12.35
C ILE A 21 -15.89 -3.86 -11.78
N ARG A 22 -16.29 -3.98 -10.51
CA ARG A 22 -16.62 -5.25 -9.84
C ARG A 22 -18.11 -5.48 -9.94
N LYS A 23 -18.53 -6.56 -10.58
CA LYS A 23 -19.95 -6.83 -10.84
C LYS A 23 -20.56 -7.76 -9.79
N VAL A 24 -21.79 -7.46 -9.39
CA VAL A 24 -22.67 -8.31 -8.58
C VAL A 24 -23.99 -8.44 -9.32
N THR A 25 -24.54 -9.65 -9.45
CA THR A 25 -25.87 -9.86 -10.01
C THR A 25 -26.92 -9.93 -8.90
N CYS A 26 -28.09 -9.36 -9.16
CA CYS A 26 -29.25 -9.35 -8.27
C CYS A 26 -30.36 -10.26 -8.83
N GLN A 27 -30.68 -11.35 -8.14
CA GLN A 27 -31.64 -12.39 -8.59
C GLN A 27 -32.44 -12.95 -7.42
N ASN A 28 -33.38 -13.88 -7.64
CA ASN A 28 -34.18 -14.47 -6.54
C ASN A 28 -33.58 -15.78 -6.00
N THR A 29 -32.90 -16.56 -6.85
CA THR A 29 -32.32 -17.87 -6.51
C THR A 29 -31.04 -18.08 -7.33
N PRO A 30 -30.06 -18.89 -6.88
CA PRO A 30 -30.00 -19.57 -5.58
C PRO A 30 -29.65 -18.64 -4.41
N ALA A 31 -29.14 -17.44 -4.69
CA ALA A 31 -28.86 -16.37 -3.74
C ALA A 31 -29.25 -15.03 -4.37
N HIS A 32 -29.53 -14.03 -3.55
CA HIS A 32 -29.94 -12.70 -4.01
C HIS A 32 -28.79 -11.92 -4.61
N PHE A 33 -27.57 -12.11 -4.09
CA PHE A 33 -26.36 -11.48 -4.59
C PHE A 33 -25.32 -12.51 -5.03
N LEU A 34 -24.84 -12.41 -6.27
CA LEU A 34 -23.76 -13.26 -6.77
C LEU A 34 -22.63 -12.45 -7.42
N PRO A 35 -21.37 -12.68 -7.02
CA PRO A 35 -20.97 -13.44 -5.83
C PRO A 35 -21.37 -12.69 -4.54
N LEU A 36 -21.55 -13.44 -3.44
CA LEU A 36 -21.90 -12.85 -2.14
C LEU A 36 -20.75 -12.00 -1.55
N THR A 37 -19.51 -12.34 -1.89
CA THR A 37 -18.31 -11.57 -1.52
C THR A 37 -17.55 -11.14 -2.76
N ILE A 38 -17.20 -9.87 -2.83
CA ILE A 38 -16.29 -9.33 -3.85
C ILE A 38 -15.07 -8.68 -3.20
N ASN A 39 -13.93 -8.78 -3.89
CA ASN A 39 -12.72 -8.02 -3.55
C ASN A 39 -12.62 -6.81 -4.48
N ALA A 40 -12.27 -5.65 -3.91
CA ALA A 40 -12.10 -4.39 -4.60
C ALA A 40 -10.86 -3.65 -4.08
N MET A 41 -10.40 -2.68 -4.85
CA MET A 41 -9.42 -1.69 -4.40
C MET A 41 -10.10 -0.33 -4.23
N CYS A 42 -9.58 0.54 -3.36
CA CYS A 42 -10.05 1.92 -3.29
C CYS A 42 -10.05 2.56 -4.70
N GLY A 43 -11.17 3.17 -5.09
CA GLY A 43 -11.40 3.73 -6.43
C GLY A 43 -12.09 2.79 -7.41
N ASP A 44 -12.24 1.49 -7.11
CA ASP A 44 -13.06 0.59 -7.92
C ASP A 44 -14.55 0.98 -7.84
N THR A 45 -15.30 0.65 -8.89
CA THR A 45 -16.77 0.77 -8.90
C THR A 45 -17.39 -0.61 -8.68
N VAL A 46 -18.25 -0.73 -7.68
CA VAL A 46 -19.12 -1.90 -7.51
C VAL A 46 -20.41 -1.64 -8.29
N ARG A 47 -20.72 -2.55 -9.23
CA ARG A 47 -21.90 -2.49 -10.09
C ARG A 47 -22.83 -3.65 -9.81
N TRP A 48 -24.02 -3.34 -9.32
CA TRP A 48 -25.11 -4.32 -9.23
C TRP A 48 -25.89 -4.35 -10.54
N THR A 49 -26.24 -5.54 -11.02
CA THR A 49 -26.95 -5.76 -12.29
C THR A 49 -28.19 -6.60 -12.04
N TRP A 50 -29.35 -6.13 -12.52
CA TRP A 50 -30.60 -6.85 -12.44
C TRP A 50 -30.58 -8.14 -13.27
N VAL A 51 -31.05 -9.23 -12.67
CA VAL A 51 -31.34 -10.49 -13.36
C VAL A 51 -32.81 -10.88 -13.14
N ALA A 52 -33.30 -10.79 -11.91
CA ALA A 52 -34.70 -11.06 -11.58
C ALA A 52 -35.09 -10.45 -10.22
N GLY A 53 -36.39 -10.22 -10.01
CA GLY A 53 -36.91 -9.73 -8.73
C GLY A 53 -36.83 -8.22 -8.57
N VAL A 54 -37.05 -7.75 -7.34
CA VAL A 54 -36.92 -6.36 -6.93
C VAL A 54 -35.99 -6.36 -5.72
N HIS A 55 -34.88 -5.64 -5.83
CA HIS A 55 -33.87 -5.57 -4.79
C HIS A 55 -33.51 -4.13 -4.49
N VAL A 56 -33.14 -3.86 -3.25
CA VAL A 56 -32.60 -2.56 -2.85
C VAL A 56 -31.26 -2.80 -2.17
N VAL A 57 -30.17 -2.43 -2.83
CA VAL A 57 -28.80 -2.71 -2.40
C VAL A 57 -28.23 -1.58 -1.55
N GLY A 58 -27.83 -1.89 -0.33
CA GLY A 58 -27.24 -0.89 0.56
C GLY A 58 -26.95 -1.43 1.96
N PRO A 59 -26.08 -0.77 2.73
CA PRO A 59 -25.93 -0.99 4.17
C PRO A 59 -27.19 -0.55 4.93
N ILE A 60 -27.55 -1.27 6.01
CA ILE A 60 -28.63 -0.86 6.94
C ILE A 60 -28.15 0.27 7.85
N SER A 61 -26.90 0.19 8.31
CA SER A 61 -26.31 1.08 9.31
C SER A 61 -24.95 1.61 8.88
N THR A 62 -24.59 2.78 9.37
CA THR A 62 -23.24 3.34 9.20
C THR A 62 -22.15 2.47 9.85
N THR A 63 -22.51 1.57 10.75
CA THR A 63 -21.60 0.59 11.35
C THR A 63 -21.27 -0.58 10.42
N ASP A 64 -22.05 -0.77 9.35
CA ASP A 64 -21.85 -1.85 8.38
C ASP A 64 -20.78 -1.49 7.34
N ILE A 65 -20.29 -0.25 7.36
CA ILE A 65 -19.30 0.27 6.43
C ILE A 65 -18.14 0.93 7.18
N PRO A 66 -16.95 1.07 6.56
CA PRO A 66 -15.82 1.73 7.18
C PRO A 66 -16.16 3.18 7.57
N SER A 67 -15.60 3.65 8.70
CA SER A 67 -15.77 5.04 9.14
C SER A 67 -15.36 6.02 8.04
N GLY A 68 -16.23 6.98 7.74
CA GLY A 68 -16.03 7.97 6.68
C GLY A 68 -16.47 7.52 5.28
N ALA A 69 -16.90 6.27 5.08
CA ALA A 69 -17.54 5.85 3.85
C ALA A 69 -18.98 6.39 3.76
N ALA A 70 -19.45 6.68 2.55
CA ALA A 70 -20.82 7.15 2.32
C ALA A 70 -21.79 5.97 2.32
N MET A 71 -22.96 6.14 2.95
CA MET A 71 -24.07 5.21 2.79
C MET A 71 -24.60 5.25 1.34
N TRP A 72 -25.13 4.13 0.85
CA TRP A 72 -25.84 4.08 -0.42
C TRP A 72 -27.12 3.25 -0.30
N ASN A 73 -28.02 3.46 -1.24
CA ASN A 73 -29.30 2.77 -1.30
C ASN A 73 -29.74 2.74 -2.77
N GLY A 74 -29.54 1.60 -3.43
CA GLY A 74 -29.74 1.44 -4.87
C GLY A 74 -30.88 0.49 -5.20
N GLN A 75 -31.93 0.96 -5.87
CA GLN A 75 -32.99 0.09 -6.38
C GLN A 75 -32.52 -0.66 -7.64
N ILE A 76 -32.78 -1.97 -7.68
CA ILE A 76 -32.45 -2.89 -8.77
C ILE A 76 -33.70 -3.71 -9.11
N ASP A 77 -34.30 -3.43 -10.26
CA ASP A 77 -35.50 -4.10 -10.76
C ASP A 77 -35.58 -4.02 -12.30
N VAL A 78 -36.71 -4.43 -12.88
CA VAL A 78 -36.97 -4.39 -14.33
C VAL A 78 -36.93 -2.97 -14.95
N SER A 79 -37.07 -1.93 -14.13
CA SER A 79 -36.96 -0.53 -14.53
C SER A 79 -35.61 0.10 -14.17
N HIS A 80 -34.84 -0.54 -13.28
CA HIS A 80 -33.53 -0.09 -12.79
C HIS A 80 -32.50 -1.22 -12.93
N HIS A 81 -32.01 -1.43 -14.16
CA HIS A 81 -31.15 -2.58 -14.45
C HIS A 81 -29.77 -2.54 -13.81
N THR A 82 -29.27 -1.37 -13.40
CA THR A 82 -27.93 -1.24 -12.82
C THR A 82 -27.87 -0.15 -11.76
N PHE A 83 -27.03 -0.36 -10.75
CA PHE A 83 -26.65 0.62 -9.75
C PHE A 83 -25.13 0.57 -9.53
N ASP A 84 -24.50 1.73 -9.37
CA ASP A 84 -23.05 1.85 -9.19
C ASP A 84 -22.71 2.56 -7.89
N TYR A 85 -21.69 2.04 -7.19
CA TYR A 85 -21.10 2.68 -6.01
C TYR A 85 -19.58 2.64 -6.10
N VAL A 86 -18.92 3.77 -5.87
CA VAL A 86 -17.45 3.86 -5.87
C VAL A 86 -16.93 3.68 -4.45
N VAL A 87 -16.11 2.66 -4.23
CA VAL A 87 -15.52 2.38 -2.91
C VAL A 87 -14.26 3.21 -2.70
N THR A 88 -14.30 4.23 -1.84
CA THR A 88 -13.16 5.14 -1.63
C THR A 88 -12.36 4.88 -0.36
N ILE A 89 -12.98 4.24 0.64
CA ILE A 89 -12.35 3.94 1.93
C ILE A 89 -12.04 2.45 2.03
N ALA A 90 -10.82 2.10 2.42
CA ALA A 90 -10.42 0.71 2.64
C ALA A 90 -11.14 0.12 3.86
N GLY A 91 -11.44 -1.16 3.82
CA GLY A 91 -12.14 -1.88 4.87
C GLY A 91 -13.22 -2.80 4.31
N THR A 92 -14.00 -3.36 5.22
CA THR A 92 -15.08 -4.30 4.89
C THR A 92 -16.40 -3.56 4.92
N TYR A 93 -17.19 -3.71 3.85
CA TYR A 93 -18.55 -3.19 3.74
C TYR A 93 -19.51 -4.36 3.74
N HIS A 94 -20.48 -4.34 4.65
CA HIS A 94 -21.62 -5.24 4.68
C HIS A 94 -22.84 -4.54 4.11
N TYR A 95 -23.61 -5.24 3.29
CA TYR A 95 -24.84 -4.73 2.70
C TYR A 95 -25.83 -5.86 2.45
N ASP A 96 -27.09 -5.50 2.27
CA ASP A 96 -28.18 -6.45 2.07
C ASP A 96 -29.24 -5.90 1.09
N CYS A 97 -30.37 -6.62 1.02
CA CYS A 97 -31.55 -6.28 0.24
C CYS A 97 -32.68 -5.71 1.12
N HIS A 98 -33.04 -4.43 0.93
CA HIS A 98 -34.19 -3.75 1.55
C HIS A 98 -35.44 -3.77 0.61
N PRO A 99 -36.70 -3.43 1.01
CA PRO A 99 -37.18 -2.85 2.27
C PRO A 99 -38.47 -3.51 2.84
N ALA A 100 -38.52 -4.82 3.12
CA ALA A 100 -39.72 -5.43 3.74
C ALA A 100 -39.46 -6.61 4.70
N THR A 101 -38.38 -7.33 4.50
CA THR A 101 -37.82 -8.31 5.45
C THR A 101 -36.40 -8.52 4.98
N PRO A 102 -35.37 -8.37 5.82
CA PRO A 102 -34.03 -8.79 5.44
C PRO A 102 -34.13 -10.27 5.06
N HIS A 103 -33.98 -10.59 3.77
CA HIS A 103 -33.93 -11.98 3.33
C HIS A 103 -32.57 -12.63 3.66
N GLY A 104 -31.82 -12.02 4.60
CA GLY A 104 -30.76 -12.65 5.37
C GLY A 104 -29.40 -12.72 4.70
N GLU A 105 -29.21 -12.08 3.54
CA GLU A 105 -27.94 -12.16 2.83
C GLU A 105 -27.07 -10.94 3.15
N ASN A 106 -26.16 -11.13 4.11
CA ASN A 106 -25.05 -10.21 4.39
C ASN A 106 -23.99 -10.36 3.28
N ALA A 107 -24.19 -9.66 2.17
CA ALA A 107 -23.19 -9.56 1.13
C ALA A 107 -22.03 -8.67 1.59
N THR A 108 -20.82 -8.96 1.10
CA THR A 108 -19.60 -8.32 1.59
C THR A 108 -18.75 -7.78 0.45
N ILE A 109 -18.25 -6.55 0.62
CA ILE A 109 -17.23 -5.94 -0.24
C ILE A 109 -15.98 -5.78 0.61
N VAL A 110 -14.90 -6.46 0.24
CA VAL A 110 -13.59 -6.32 0.90
C VAL A 110 -12.76 -5.34 0.07
N VAL A 111 -12.54 -4.14 0.61
CA VAL A 111 -11.82 -3.07 -0.08
C VAL A 111 -10.42 -2.95 0.49
N SER A 112 -9.43 -3.17 -0.36
CA SER A 112 -8.02 -2.96 -0.06
C SER A 112 -7.58 -1.56 -0.48
N SER A 113 -6.64 -0.95 0.26
CA SER A 113 -6.06 0.33 -0.16
C SER A 113 -5.22 0.14 -1.42
N THR A 114 -5.29 1.12 -2.33
CA THR A 114 -4.39 1.17 -3.48
C THR A 114 -3.03 1.64 -3.01
N THR A 115 -2.13 0.71 -2.72
CA THR A 115 -0.73 0.98 -2.33
C THR A 115 -0.62 1.95 -1.16
N ASP A 116 -0.83 1.43 0.04
CA ASP A 116 -0.09 1.98 1.17
C ASP A 116 1.38 1.57 0.99
N VAL A 117 2.30 2.54 0.97
CA VAL A 117 3.71 2.20 1.24
C VAL A 117 3.67 1.77 2.69
N GLN A 118 3.83 0.46 2.97
CA GLN A 118 3.95 0.02 4.36
C GLN A 118 5.04 0.86 5.03
N GLN A 119 4.64 1.87 5.80
CA GLN A 119 5.52 2.58 6.70
C GLN A 119 5.82 1.58 7.81
N TYR A 120 6.78 0.72 7.53
CA TYR A 120 7.49 0.05 8.59
C TYR A 120 8.01 1.16 9.51
N ASN A 121 7.49 1.22 10.73
CA ASN A 121 7.93 2.11 11.82
C ASN A 121 9.42 1.95 12.20
N VAL A 122 10.23 1.32 11.34
CA VAL A 122 11.68 1.19 11.39
C VAL A 122 12.38 2.55 11.22
N LEU A 123 11.69 3.59 10.72
CA LEU A 123 12.25 4.95 10.58
C LEU A 123 12.72 5.57 11.90
N ASN A 124 12.17 5.15 13.05
CA ASN A 124 12.56 5.68 14.36
C ASN A 124 13.75 4.94 15.01
N ASN A 125 14.15 3.78 14.46
CA ASN A 125 15.11 2.89 15.12
C ASN A 125 16.52 2.93 14.50
N LEU A 126 16.75 3.85 13.58
CA LEU A 126 18.01 4.02 12.86
C LEU A 126 18.40 5.50 12.81
N SER A 127 19.60 5.84 13.27
CA SER A 127 20.08 7.23 13.28
C SER A 127 21.54 7.35 12.85
N PHE A 128 21.88 8.54 12.35
CA PHE A 128 23.23 8.94 11.99
C PHE A 128 23.55 10.24 12.72
N TYR A 129 24.60 10.25 13.53
CA TYR A 129 24.99 11.43 14.31
C TYR A 129 26.52 11.61 14.33
N PRO A 130 27.03 12.84 14.19
CA PRO A 130 26.28 14.06 13.89
C PRO A 130 25.75 14.06 12.44
N ASN A 131 24.69 14.83 12.19
CA ASN A 131 24.17 15.10 10.85
C ASN A 131 23.52 16.50 10.86
N PRO A 132 24.08 17.51 10.17
CA PRO A 132 25.26 17.44 9.29
C PRO A 132 26.56 17.02 9.98
N SER A 133 27.55 16.57 9.20
CA SER A 133 28.86 16.10 9.70
C SER A 133 30.01 16.56 8.81
N ASN A 134 31.25 16.55 9.30
CA ASN A 134 32.44 16.79 8.48
C ASN A 134 32.94 15.48 7.81
N GLY A 135 31.99 14.63 7.40
CA GLY A 135 32.25 13.32 6.82
C GLY A 135 32.49 12.18 7.82
N LYS A 136 32.54 12.44 9.13
CA LYS A 136 32.65 11.41 10.17
C LYS A 136 31.39 11.38 11.02
N PHE A 137 30.72 10.23 11.08
CA PHE A 137 29.50 10.06 11.86
C PHE A 137 29.32 8.61 12.31
N GLN A 138 28.47 8.43 13.31
CA GLN A 138 28.10 7.15 13.86
C GLN A 138 26.73 6.74 13.37
N PHE A 139 26.65 5.49 12.90
CA PHE A 139 25.42 4.77 12.68
C PHE A 139 24.98 4.09 13.97
N PHE A 140 23.71 4.28 14.32
CA PHE A 140 23.06 3.57 15.42
C PHE A 140 21.82 2.85 14.91
N ILE A 141 21.65 1.62 15.38
CA ILE A 141 20.45 0.82 15.14
C ILE A 141 20.01 0.13 16.43
N ASP A 142 18.70 0.07 16.65
CA ASP A 142 18.12 -0.67 17.76
C ASP A 142 18.55 -2.16 17.69
N PRO A 143 19.03 -2.78 18.78
CA PRO A 143 19.44 -4.19 18.82
C PRO A 143 18.39 -5.16 18.28
N SER A 144 17.10 -4.88 18.48
CA SER A 144 15.98 -5.69 17.99
C SER A 144 15.89 -5.77 16.46
N GLN A 145 16.60 -4.87 15.76
CA GLN A 145 16.57 -4.77 14.29
C GLN A 145 17.79 -5.39 13.63
N VAL A 146 18.81 -5.82 14.39
CA VAL A 146 20.00 -6.47 13.85
C VAL A 146 19.67 -7.93 13.57
N THR A 147 19.58 -8.31 12.29
CA THR A 147 19.46 -9.71 11.84
C THR A 147 20.70 -10.11 11.02
N GLN A 148 20.84 -11.39 10.69
CA GLN A 148 22.03 -11.91 10.00
C GLN A 148 22.29 -11.28 8.61
N ASN A 149 21.28 -10.61 8.02
CA ASN A 149 21.33 -10.10 6.64
C ASN A 149 21.15 -8.57 6.55
N CYS A 150 21.61 -7.82 7.54
CA CYS A 150 21.58 -6.36 7.50
C CYS A 150 22.77 -5.79 6.71
N LYS A 151 22.52 -4.83 5.81
CA LYS A 151 23.58 -4.05 5.14
C LYS A 151 23.21 -2.58 5.03
N VAL A 152 24.24 -1.73 5.02
CA VAL A 152 24.14 -0.29 4.75
C VAL A 152 24.88 0.00 3.46
N GLU A 153 24.27 0.82 2.61
CA GLU A 153 24.88 1.41 1.41
C GLU A 153 24.66 2.92 1.44
N ILE A 154 25.69 3.69 1.14
CA ILE A 154 25.61 5.15 1.04
C ILE A 154 25.88 5.54 -0.40
N TYR A 155 25.01 6.39 -0.93
CA TYR A 155 24.96 6.82 -2.31
C TYR A 155 25.16 8.33 -2.40
N ASN A 156 25.91 8.77 -3.40
CA ASN A 156 25.86 10.17 -3.83
C ASN A 156 24.59 10.43 -4.68
N LEU A 157 24.35 11.69 -5.06
CA LEU A 157 23.16 12.07 -5.83
C LEU A 157 23.16 11.53 -7.28
N GLN A 158 24.32 11.12 -7.80
CA GLN A 158 24.43 10.41 -9.08
C GLN A 158 24.10 8.92 -8.97
N GLY A 159 23.74 8.42 -7.78
CA GLY A 159 23.41 7.02 -7.54
C GLY A 159 24.64 6.09 -7.44
N LYS A 160 25.85 6.63 -7.34
CA LYS A 160 27.07 5.85 -7.11
C LYS A 160 27.16 5.47 -5.65
N ILE A 161 27.39 4.18 -5.37
CA ILE A 161 27.72 3.69 -4.03
C ILE A 161 29.12 4.20 -3.66
N ILE A 162 29.20 4.96 -2.57
CA ILE A 162 30.44 5.49 -2.01
C ILE A 162 30.89 4.76 -0.74
N TYR A 163 29.97 4.02 -0.10
CA TYR A 163 30.25 3.17 1.05
C TYR A 163 29.26 2.01 1.10
N GLN A 164 29.73 0.83 1.49
CA GLN A 164 28.91 -0.34 1.72
C GLN A 164 29.49 -1.17 2.85
N SER A 165 28.65 -1.61 3.78
CA SER A 165 29.06 -2.48 4.88
C SER A 165 27.93 -3.40 5.32
N LYS A 166 28.28 -4.60 5.78
CA LYS A 166 27.36 -5.47 6.52
C LYS A 166 27.24 -4.97 7.94
N ILE A 167 26.01 -4.92 8.46
CA ILE A 167 25.75 -4.49 9.83
C ILE A 167 25.70 -5.71 10.73
N THR A 168 26.78 -5.92 11.47
CA THR A 168 26.87 -6.95 12.52
C THR A 168 26.75 -6.37 13.93
N ASN A 169 26.95 -5.06 14.07
CA ASN A 169 26.95 -4.36 15.35
C ASN A 169 25.85 -3.29 15.39
N VAL A 170 25.35 -3.01 16.59
CA VAL A 170 24.34 -1.97 16.86
C VAL A 170 24.87 -0.54 16.66
N LYS A 171 26.20 -0.40 16.65
CA LYS A 171 26.91 0.86 16.44
C LYS A 171 28.07 0.62 15.47
N SER A 172 28.28 1.56 14.56
CA SER A 172 29.45 1.56 13.68
C SER A 172 29.86 2.99 13.37
N ASP A 173 31.16 3.26 13.45
CA ASP A 173 31.73 4.48 12.91
C ASP A 173 31.80 4.38 11.38
N ILE A 174 31.49 5.50 10.72
CA ILE A 174 31.56 5.64 9.27
C ILE A 174 32.40 6.89 8.97
N ASP A 175 33.42 6.71 8.14
CA ASP A 175 34.31 7.78 7.70
C ASP A 175 34.18 7.98 6.19
N LEU A 176 33.54 9.09 5.82
CA LEU A 176 33.37 9.63 4.48
C LEU A 176 34.09 10.97 4.34
N SER A 177 35.09 11.27 5.17
CA SER A 177 35.85 12.54 5.12
C SER A 177 36.54 12.82 3.80
N GLN A 178 36.68 11.80 2.93
CA GLN A 178 37.26 11.93 1.59
C GLN A 178 36.21 12.26 0.51
N GLN A 179 34.93 12.38 0.88
CA GLN A 179 33.86 12.74 -0.03
C GLN A 179 33.59 14.25 0.02
N GLU A 180 33.12 14.80 -1.10
CA GLU A 180 32.79 16.22 -1.21
C GLU A 180 31.61 16.59 -0.28
N SER A 181 31.58 17.83 0.18
CA SER A 181 30.43 18.38 0.90
C SER A 181 29.16 18.26 0.04
N GLY A 182 28.08 17.80 0.63
CA GLY A 182 26.84 17.56 -0.10
C GLY A 182 25.87 16.62 0.59
N VAL A 183 24.80 16.29 -0.14
CA VAL A 183 23.73 15.40 0.32
C VAL A 183 23.98 13.98 -0.15
N TYR A 184 23.82 13.02 0.76
CA TYR A 184 23.95 11.59 0.49
C TYR A 184 22.72 10.83 0.95
N LEU A 185 22.42 9.73 0.26
CA LEU A 185 21.32 8.83 0.59
C LEU A 185 21.88 7.54 1.18
N VAL A 186 21.45 7.21 2.39
CA VAL A 186 21.78 5.97 3.07
C VAL A 186 20.63 4.99 2.90
N LYS A 187 20.89 3.85 2.28
CA LYS A 187 19.97 2.72 2.21
C LYS A 187 20.40 1.66 3.23
N PHE A 188 19.51 1.35 4.15
CA PHE A 188 19.61 0.22 5.05
C PHE A 188 18.72 -0.90 4.56
N TYR A 189 19.27 -2.10 4.43
CA TYR A 189 18.56 -3.28 3.97
C TYR A 189 18.49 -4.27 5.12
N ARG A 190 17.31 -4.84 5.33
CA ARG A 190 17.04 -5.90 6.30
C ARG A 190 16.05 -6.87 5.70
N GLU A 191 16.49 -8.09 5.40
CA GLU A 191 15.65 -9.14 4.79
C GLU A 191 14.93 -8.63 3.53
N GLN A 192 13.62 -8.33 3.61
CA GLN A 192 12.81 -7.81 2.52
C GLN A 192 12.51 -6.31 2.63
N ALA A 193 12.97 -5.64 3.69
CA ALA A 193 12.75 -4.22 3.95
C ALA A 193 13.96 -3.37 3.52
N ILE A 194 13.67 -2.22 2.93
CA ILE A 194 14.67 -1.19 2.58
C ILE A 194 14.23 0.12 3.21
N LEU A 195 15.11 0.72 4.01
CA LEU A 195 14.93 2.03 4.61
C LEU A 195 15.91 3.02 3.99
N THR A 196 15.43 4.19 3.59
CA THR A 196 16.29 5.26 3.04
C THR A 196 16.30 6.47 3.98
N LYS A 197 17.49 6.96 4.35
CA LYS A 197 17.68 8.22 5.09
C LYS A 197 18.63 9.16 4.36
N LYS A 198 18.47 10.46 4.61
CA LYS A 198 19.34 11.52 4.11
C LYS A 198 20.40 11.87 5.15
N ILE A 199 21.65 12.01 4.74
CA ILE A 199 22.73 12.60 5.53
C ILE A 199 23.38 13.76 4.77
N VAL A 200 23.98 14.69 5.50
CA VAL A 200 24.65 15.88 4.96
C VAL A 200 26.10 15.89 5.43
N ILE A 201 27.01 16.08 4.48
CA ILE A 201 28.44 16.33 4.74
C ILE A 201 28.72 17.81 4.44
N GLU A 202 29.37 18.50 5.36
CA GLU A 202 29.81 19.91 5.24
C GLU A 202 31.32 20.00 5.09
#